data_AF-A0A3D5VGJ1-F1
#
_entry.id   AF-A0A3D5VGJ1-F1
#
_cell.length_a   1.000
_cell.length_b   1.000
_cell.length_c   1.000
_cell.angle_alpha   90.00
_cell.angle_beta   90.00
_cell.angle_gamma   90.00
#
_symmetry.space_group_name_H-M   'P 1'
#
loop_
_entity.id
_entity.type
_entity.pdbx_description
1 polymer ?
#
loop_
_entity_poly.entity_id
_entity_poly.type
_entity_poly.pdbx_seq_one_letter_code
_entity_poly.pdbx_strand_id
1 'polypeptide(L)' 'GQSSLSYHMKILVESGIVESRQEGKWTHYKISKQGSKNAIELLNKLTLTNSNEHDNCCKQ' A
#
# COMPACT_ATOMS: atom_id res chain seq x y z
N GLY A 1 22.14 -3.61 -8.16
CA GLY A 1 22.12 -4.24 -6.84
C GLY A 1 21.49 -3.34 -5.79
N GLN A 2 20.20 -3.03 -5.96
CA GLN A 2 19.41 -2.30 -4.96
C GLN A 2 18.60 -3.33 -4.18
N SER A 3 19.21 -4.03 -3.23
CA SER A 3 18.39 -4.54 -2.12
C SER A 3 18.07 -3.33 -1.24
N SER A 4 17.21 -2.45 -1.76
CA SER A 4 16.79 -1.21 -1.11
C SER A 4 15.81 -1.49 0.02
N LEU A 5 15.97 -2.62 0.73
CA LEU A 5 15.04 -3.04 1.78
C LEU A 5 14.81 -1.89 2.76
N SER A 6 15.86 -1.20 3.18
CA SER A 6 15.74 0.01 4.01
C SER A 6 14.90 1.13 3.37
N TYR A 7 15.02 1.34 2.06
CA TYR A 7 14.21 2.31 1.30
C TYR A 7 12.74 1.88 1.23
N HIS A 8 12.45 0.62 0.87
CA HIS A 8 11.08 0.11 0.88
C HIS A 8 10.48 0.12 2.29
N MET A 9 11.25 -0.24 3.32
CA MET A 9 10.80 -0.20 4.71
C MET A 9 10.48 1.22 5.16
N LYS A 10 11.27 2.22 4.73
CA LYS A 10 10.94 3.63 4.97
C LYS A 10 9.60 4.00 4.36
N ILE A 11 9.36 3.67 3.08
CA ILE A 11 8.07 3.93 2.41
C ILE A 11 6.92 3.22 3.11
N LEU A 12 7.11 1.97 3.52
CA LEU A 12 6.08 1.18 4.20
C LEU A 12 5.74 1.74 5.58
N VAL A 13 6.72 2.31 6.29
CA VAL A 13 6.51 3.00 7.57
C VAL A 13 5.83 4.35 7.35
N GLU A 14 6.28 5.15 6.39
CA GLU A 14 5.70 6.46 6.06
C GLU A 14 4.26 6.35 5.55
N SER A 15 3.92 5.29 4.83
CA SER A 15 2.55 4.99 4.39
C SER A 15 1.65 4.44 5.51
N GLY A 16 2.19 4.15 6.68
CA GLY A 16 1.46 3.59 7.83
C GLY A 16 1.08 2.11 7.68
N ILE A 17 1.51 1.42 6.61
CA ILE A 17 1.27 -0.01 6.40
C ILE A 17 2.08 -0.84 7.40
N VAL A 18 3.27 -0.37 7.76
CA VAL A 18 4.19 -1.00 8.72
C VAL A 18 4.41 -0.07 9.90
N GLU A 19 4.42 -0.65 11.10
CA GLU A 19 4.88 0.01 12.31
C GLU A 19 6.33 -0.40 12.60
N SER A 20 7.16 0.55 13.02
CA SER A 20 8.53 0.30 13.46
C SER A 20 8.69 0.68 14.94
N ARG A 21 9.44 -0.13 15.68
CA ARG A 21 9.83 0.15 17.07
C ARG A 21 11.32 -0.13 17.23
N GLN A 22 12.05 0.81 17.82
CA GLN A 22 13.43 0.56 18.23
C GLN A 22 13.46 -0.21 19.55
N GLU A 23 14.30 -1.24 19.59
CA GLU A 23 14.56 -2.06 20.76
C GLU A 23 16.07 -2.28 20.87
N GLY A 24 16.71 -1.39 21.62
CA GLY A 24 18.18 -1.34 21.71
C GLY A 24 18.81 -1.03 20.35
N LYS A 25 19.67 -1.95 19.87
CA LYS A 25 20.36 -1.81 18.57
C LYS A 25 19.51 -2.26 17.37
N TRP A 26 18.35 -2.85 17.61
CA TRP A 26 17.51 -3.44 16.56
C TRP A 26 16.24 -2.62 16.34
N THR A 27 15.76 -2.62 15.10
CA THR A 27 14.43 -2.08 14.77
C THR A 27 13.52 -3.24 14.45
N HIS A 28 12.45 -3.39 15.22
CA HIS A 28 11.39 -4.36 14.98
C HIS A 28 10.32 -3.75 14.08
N TYR A 29 9.93 -4.50 13.07
CA TYR A 29 8.88 -4.13 12.13
C TYR A 29 7.71 -5.08 12.27
N LYS A 30 6.49 -4.54 12.19
CA LYS A 30 5.27 -5.34 12.13
C LYS A 30 4.26 -4.67 11.20
N ILE A 31 3.40 -5.47 10.58
CA ILE A 31 2.31 -4.93 9.77
C ILE A 31 1.31 -4.23 10.70
N SER A 32 0.92 -3.01 10.38
CA SER A 32 -0.16 -2.31 11.07
C SER A 32 -1.49 -2.91 10.65
N LYS A 33 -2.28 -3.41 11.61
CA LYS A 33 -3.61 -3.95 11.31
C LYS A 33 -4.53 -2.88 10.71
N GLN A 34 -4.45 -1.65 11.23
CA GLN A 34 -5.26 -0.55 10.72
C GLN A 34 -4.71 -0.04 9.37
N GLY A 35 -3.40 0.16 9.26
CA GLY A 35 -2.77 0.64 8.03
C GLY A 35 -2.98 -0.31 6.83
N SER A 36 -2.81 -1.61 7.05
CA SER A 36 -3.07 -2.62 6.02
C SER A 36 -4.54 -2.66 5.60
N LYS A 37 -5.49 -2.55 6.54
CA LYS A 37 -6.92 -2.47 6.20
C LYS A 37 -7.22 -1.24 5.34
N ASN A 38 -6.70 -0.07 5.71
CA ASN A 38 -6.87 1.16 4.95
C ASN A 38 -6.28 1.05 3.53
N ALA A 39 -5.09 0.44 3.41
CA ALA A 39 -4.45 0.22 2.12
C ALA A 39 -5.27 -0.71 1.21
N ILE A 40 -5.84 -1.79 1.76
CA ILE A 40 -6.73 -2.70 1.03
C ILE A 40 -8.00 -1.97 0.58
N GLU A 41 -8.64 -1.21 1.46
CA GLU A 41 -9.84 -0.43 1.13
C GLU A 41 -9.56 0.59 0.02
N LEU A 42 -8.42 1.30 0.10
CA LEU A 42 -7.99 2.24 -0.93
C LEU A 42 -7.71 1.53 -2.25
N LEU A 43 -6.95 0.44 -2.23
CA LEU A 43 -6.61 -0.32 -3.42
C LEU A 43 -7.88 -0.80 -4.11
N ASN A 44 -8.83 -1.37 -3.36
CA ASN A 44 -10.12 -1.78 -3.90
C ASN A 44 -10.86 -0.61 -4.58
N LYS A 45 -10.92 0.58 -3.95
CA LYS A 45 -11.54 1.77 -4.58
C LYS A 45 -10.85 2.19 -5.87
N LEU A 46 -9.53 2.08 -5.94
CA LEU A 46 -8.75 2.49 -7.12
C LEU A 46 -8.80 1.46 -8.25
N THR A 47 -8.89 0.17 -7.91
CA THR A 47 -8.91 -0.94 -8.88
C THR A 47 -10.32 -1.40 -9.23
N LEU A 48 -11.34 -0.87 -8.57
CA LEU A 48 -12.71 -0.90 -9.06
C LEU A 48 -12.78 -0.01 -10.31
N THR A 49 -12.22 -0.51 -11.41
CA THR A 49 -12.53 -0.05 -12.75
C THR A 49 -14.03 -0.19 -12.88
N ASN A 50 -14.73 0.91 -13.13
CA ASN A 50 -16.15 0.89 -13.48
C ASN A 50 -16.33 -0.16 -14.57
N SER A 51 -16.78 -1.36 -14.19
CA SER A 51 -17.04 -2.46 -15.12
C SER A 51 -18.29 -2.16 -15.96
N ASN A 52 -18.74 -0.90 -15.99
CA ASN A 52 -19.99 -0.41 -16.55
C ASN A 52 -19.87 0.95 -17.26
N GLU A 53 -18.69 1.46 -17.65
CA GLU A 53 -18.65 2.72 -18.43
C GLU A 53 -17.59 2.75 -19.56
N HIS A 54 -17.68 1.80 -20.50
CA HIS A 54 -17.42 2.11 -21.92
C HIS A 54 -17.97 1.05 -22.90
N ASP A 55 -19.28 0.77 -22.87
CA ASP A 55 -19.99 0.19 -24.03
C ASP A 55 -20.87 1.28 -24.65
N ASN A 56 -20.24 2.20 -25.39
CA ASN A 56 -20.79 2.98 -26.52
C ASN A 56 -19.89 4.18 -26.81
N CYS A 57 -18.68 3.94 -27.30
CA CYS A 57 -18.02 4.90 -28.16
C CYS A 57 -17.86 4.21 -29.52
N CYS A 58 -18.39 4.86 -30.56
CA CYS A 58 -18.53 4.37 -31.94
C CYS A 58 -19.81 3.55 -32.23
N LYS A 59 -20.96 4.20 -32.07
CA LYS A 59 -22.07 4.07 -33.02
C LYS A 59 -22.56 5.45 -33.45
N GLN A 60 -21.87 6.03 -34.42
CA GLN A 60 -22.47 6.91 -35.41
C GLN A 60 -21.67 6.84 -36.70
#